data_AF-A0A9Q0HLY4-F1
#
_entry.id   AF-A0A9Q0HLY4-F1
#
_cell.length_a   1.000
_cell.length_b   1.000
_cell.length_c   1.000
_cell.angle_alpha   90.00
_cell.angle_beta   90.00
_cell.angle_gamma   90.00
#
_symmetry.space_group_name_H-M   'P 1'
#
loop_
_entity.id
_entity.type
_entity.pdbx_description
1 polymer ?
#
loop_
_entity_poly.entity_id
_entity_poly.type
_entity_poly.pdbx_seq_one_letter_code
_entity_poly.pdbx_strand_id
1 'polypeptide(L)'
;MVAAKFMDDLHYSNAYYARVGGIEVSEMNYLELELLFGLQFELNVSPNQFNSYCRMLEAEMCLESVSPISKLQCFSSQEKHEEEKGDKPKIQVQTEVKISNC
;
A
#
# COMPACT_ATOMS: atom_id res chain seq x y z
N MET A 1 3.02 -0.27 -2.63
CA MET A 1 3.72 1.03 -2.81
C MET A 1 4.50 1.10 -4.11
N VAL A 2 5.60 0.36 -4.30
CA VAL A 2 6.46 0.49 -5.51
C VAL A 2 5.70 0.30 -6.82
N ALA A 3 4.80 -0.69 -6.89
CA ALA A 3 3.94 -0.88 -8.05
C ALA A 3 3.07 0.35 -8.36
N ALA A 4 2.42 0.94 -7.35
CA ALA A 4 1.62 2.15 -7.51
C ALA A 4 2.48 3.34 -7.98
N LYS A 5 3.68 3.52 -7.42
CA LYS A 5 4.61 4.56 -7.87
C LYS A 5 5.10 4.38 -9.31
N PHE A 6 5.15 3.14 -9.80
CA PHE A 6 5.63 2.83 -11.14
C PHE A 6 4.51 2.87 -12.19
N MET A 7 3.32 2.40 -11.83
CA MET A 7 2.20 2.19 -12.77
C MET A 7 1.14 3.29 -12.73
N ASP A 8 0.96 3.99 -11.61
CA ASP A 8 -0.11 4.97 -11.45
C ASP A 8 0.40 6.40 -11.75
N ASP A 9 -0.42 7.20 -12.42
CA ASP A 9 -0.11 8.62 -12.70
C ASP A 9 -0.01 9.48 -11.42
N LEU A 10 -0.68 9.04 -10.36
CA LEU A 10 -0.73 9.70 -9.06
C LEU A 10 -0.30 8.72 -7.96
N HIS A 11 0.70 9.10 -7.18
CA HIS A 11 1.21 8.28 -6.09
C HIS A 11 1.54 9.12 -4.86
N TYR A 12 1.40 8.53 -3.67
CA TYR A 12 1.79 9.19 -2.42
C TYR A 12 3.31 9.11 -2.17
N SER A 13 3.82 9.96 -1.27
CA SER A 13 5.23 9.96 -0.87
C SER A 13 5.56 8.80 0.09
N ASN A 14 6.84 8.46 0.25
CA ASN A 14 7.26 7.46 1.25
C ASN A 14 6.91 7.87 2.67
N ALA A 15 6.92 9.17 2.98
CA ALA A 15 6.49 9.66 4.29
C ALA A 15 5.01 9.35 4.55
N TYR A 16 4.16 9.44 3.53
CA TYR A 16 2.76 9.05 3.63
C TYR A 16 2.62 7.54 3.86
N TYR A 17 3.27 6.72 3.03
CA TYR A 17 3.21 5.27 3.16
C TYR A 17 3.79 4.78 4.49
N ALA A 18 4.87 5.39 4.98
CA ALA A 18 5.47 5.08 6.28
C ALA A 18 4.50 5.38 7.43
N ARG A 19 3.83 6.54 7.39
CA ARG A 19 2.80 6.92 8.37
C ARG A 19 1.62 5.95 8.39
N VAL A 20 1.12 5.54 7.21
CA VAL A 20 0.03 4.54 7.11
C VAL A 20 0.50 3.16 7.58
N GLY A 21 1.73 2.78 7.23
CA GLY A 21 2.32 1.49 7.61
C GLY A 21 2.81 1.41 9.06
N GLY A 22 2.84 2.52 9.79
CA GLY A 22 3.29 2.57 11.18
C GLY A 22 4.80 2.35 11.37
N ILE A 23 5.61 2.71 10.37
CA ILE A 23 7.07 2.59 10.42
C ILE A 23 7.76 3.93 10.20
N GLU A 24 9.04 4.01 10.54
CA GLU A 24 9.85 5.20 10.29
C GLU A 24 10.04 5.46 8.79
N VAL A 25 10.12 6.74 8.40
CA VAL A 25 10.29 7.11 6.99
C VAL A 25 11.62 6.57 6.44
N SER A 26 12.67 6.54 7.27
CA SER A 26 13.97 5.96 6.90
C SER A 26 13.87 4.46 6.62
N GLU A 27 13.05 3.75 7.37
CA GLU A 27 12.80 2.32 7.16
C GLU A 27 12.03 2.09 5.86
N MET A 28 10.97 2.87 5.61
CA MET A 28 10.23 2.81 4.35
C MET A 28 11.13 3.09 3.13
N ASN A 29 12.01 4.09 3.23
CA ASN A 29 12.97 4.41 2.18
C ASN A 29 13.96 3.25 1.95
N TYR A 30 14.46 2.65 3.02
CA TYR A 30 15.38 1.51 2.96
C TYR A 30 14.71 0.30 2.30
N LEU A 31 13.49 -0.07 2.73
CA LEU A 31 12.72 -1.19 2.18
C LEU A 31 12.37 -0.98 0.70
N GLU A 32 12.06 0.25 0.30
CA GLU A 32 11.85 0.57 -1.12
C GLU A 32 13.12 0.30 -1.94
N LEU A 33 14.27 0.80 -1.49
CA LEU A 33 15.53 0.58 -2.19
C LEU A 33 15.91 -0.90 -2.23
N GLU A 34 15.75 -1.63 -1.11
CA GLU A 34 16.03 -3.06 -1.05
C GLU A 34 15.19 -3.84 -2.07
N LEU A 35 13.89 -3.54 -2.18
CA LEU A 35 13.02 -4.16 -3.17
C LEU A 35 13.46 -3.82 -4.60
N LEU A 36 13.78 -2.55 -4.88
CA LEU A 36 14.20 -2.12 -6.22
C LEU A 36 15.49 -2.82 -6.66
N PHE A 37 16.46 -2.96 -5.76
CA PHE A 37 17.68 -3.71 -6.03
C PHE A 37 17.42 -5.21 -6.18
N GLY A 38 16.56 -5.79 -5.34
CA GLY A 38 16.16 -7.20 -5.44
C GLY A 38 15.51 -7.55 -6.77
N LEU A 39 14.74 -6.62 -7.34
CA LEU A 39 14.12 -6.75 -8.66
C LEU A 39 15.02 -6.31 -9.81
N GLN A 40 16.24 -5.83 -9.54
CA GLN A 40 17.13 -5.25 -10.55
C GLN A 40 16.45 -4.15 -11.38
N PHE A 41 15.53 -3.39 -10.75
CA PHE A 41 14.69 -2.39 -11.39
C PHE A 41 13.81 -2.91 -12.55
N GLU A 42 13.62 -4.23 -12.69
CA GLU A 42 12.65 -4.81 -13.63
C GLU A 42 11.23 -4.77 -13.02
N LEU A 43 10.57 -3.62 -13.16
CA LEU A 43 9.24 -3.37 -12.57
C LEU A 43 8.08 -3.54 -13.56
N ASN A 44 8.38 -3.62 -14.85
CA ASN A 44 7.37 -3.73 -15.89
C ASN A 44 6.81 -5.14 -16.00
N VAL A 45 5.50 -5.27 -15.89
CA VAL A 45 4.77 -6.53 -16.08
C VAL A 45 3.88 -6.40 -17.32
N SER A 46 4.10 -7.26 -18.32
CA SER A 46 3.22 -7.28 -19.48
C SER A 46 1.83 -7.85 -19.12
N PRO A 47 0.76 -7.50 -19.87
CA PRO A 47 -0.57 -8.06 -19.65
C PRO A 47 -0.61 -9.59 -19.67
N ASN A 48 0.22 -10.22 -20.52
CA ASN A 48 0.33 -11.67 -20.62
C ASN A 48 0.93 -12.30 -19.36
N GLN A 49 2.00 -11.70 -18.82
CA GLN A 49 2.61 -12.16 -17.56
C GLN A 49 1.64 -12.02 -16.40
N PHE A 50 0.98 -10.85 -16.26
CA PHE A 50 -0.03 -10.61 -15.24
C PHE A 50 -1.14 -11.67 -15.28
N ASN A 51 -1.73 -11.90 -16.45
CA ASN A 51 -2.80 -12.89 -16.64
C ASN A 51 -2.33 -14.33 -16.34
N SER A 52 -1.08 -14.67 -16.67
CA SER A 52 -0.51 -15.98 -16.32
C SER A 52 -0.43 -16.16 -14.80
N TYR A 53 0.06 -15.16 -14.08
CA TYR A 53 0.15 -15.23 -12.62
C TYR A 53 -1.22 -15.26 -11.95
N CYS A 54 -2.21 -14.50 -12.44
CA CYS A 54 -3.59 -14.59 -11.96
C CYS A 54 -4.16 -16.01 -12.07
N ARG A 55 -4.00 -16.65 -13.23
CA ARG A 55 -4.47 -18.04 -13.43
C ARG A 55 -3.79 -19.03 -12.49
N MET A 56 -2.49 -18.86 -12.24
CA MET A 56 -1.76 -19.70 -11.29
C MET A 56 -2.31 -19.52 -9.86
N LEU A 57 -2.54 -18.29 -9.43
CA LEU A 57 -3.11 -18.00 -8.10
C LEU A 57 -4.54 -18.55 -7.97
N GLU A 58 -5.39 -18.37 -8.98
CA GLU A 58 -6.76 -18.91 -9.02
C GLU A 58 -6.77 -20.44 -8.87
N ALA A 59 -5.84 -21.13 -9.55
CA ALA A 59 -5.71 -22.57 -9.46
C ALA A 59 -5.36 -23.04 -8.04
N GLU A 60 -4.39 -22.40 -7.39
CA GLU A 60 -4.00 -22.73 -6.01
C GLU A 60 -5.13 -22.45 -5.00
N MET A 61 -5.82 -21.31 -5.14
CA MET A 61 -6.93 -20.94 -4.24
C MET A 61 -8.13 -21.90 -4.36
N CYS A 62 -8.33 -22.55 -5.51
CA CYS A 62 -9.38 -23.54 -5.66
C CYS A 62 -9.05 -24.90 -5.02
N LEU A 63 -7.77 -25.15 -4.72
CA LEU A 63 -7.29 -26.42 -4.16
C LEU A 63 -7.22 -26.41 -2.63
N GLU A 64 -7.12 -25.24 -2.00
CA GLU A 64 -7.11 -25.11 -0.54
C GLU A 64 -8.44 -24.53 0.01
N SER A 65 -9.26 -25.38 0.64
CA SER A 65 -10.34 -24.94 1.52
C SER A 65 -9.76 -24.40 2.84
N VAL A 66 -9.11 -23.25 2.80
CA VAL A 66 -8.55 -22.62 4.00
C VAL A 66 -9.69 -22.13 4.89
N SER A 67 -9.77 -22.68 6.10
CA SER A 67 -10.69 -22.22 7.15
C SER A 67 -10.44 -20.73 7.45
N PRO A 68 -11.49 -19.93 7.72
CA PRO A 68 -11.33 -18.48 7.86
C PRO A 68 -10.40 -18.16 9.04
N ILE A 69 -9.25 -17.56 8.74
CA ILE A 69 -8.44 -16.89 9.77
C ILE A 69 -9.31 -15.77 10.33
N SER A 70 -9.71 -15.95 11.57
CA SER A 70 -10.62 -15.06 12.27
C SER A 70 -9.99 -13.67 12.44
N LYS A 71 -10.72 -12.67 11.93
CA LYS A 71 -10.63 -11.23 12.21
C LYS A 71 -9.31 -10.53 11.85
N LEU A 72 -9.11 -10.28 10.56
CA LEU A 72 -8.48 -9.02 10.13
C LEU A 72 -9.62 -8.00 9.94
N GLN A 73 -9.77 -7.09 10.90
CA GLN A 73 -10.80 -6.05 10.85
C GLN A 73 -10.44 -5.04 9.75
N CYS A 74 -11.29 -4.96 8.73
CA CYS A 74 -11.18 -3.94 7.68
C CYS A 74 -11.42 -2.56 8.30
N PHE A 75 -10.34 -1.78 8.47
CA PHE A 75 -10.46 -0.36 8.76
C PHE A 75 -10.80 0.36 7.45
N SER A 76 -12.07 0.69 7.29
CA SER A 76 -12.49 1.66 6.28
C SER A 76 -12.02 3.04 6.72
N SER A 77 -10.88 3.48 6.19
CA SER A 77 -10.50 4.89 6.24
C SER A 77 -11.09 5.58 5.02
N GLN A 78 -11.90 6.62 5.25
CA GLN A 78 -12.47 7.43 4.17
C GLN A 78 -11.34 8.15 3.43
N GLU A 79 -11.22 7.92 2.13
CA GLU A 79 -10.32 8.66 1.25
C GLU A 79 -10.82 10.10 1.12
N LYS A 80 -10.08 11.05 1.71
CA LYS A 80 -10.17 12.45 1.29
C LYS A 80 -9.00 12.73 0.37
N HIS A 81 -9.34 13.02 -0.88
CA HIS A 81 -8.42 13.45 -1.91
C HIS A 81 -7.99 14.89 -1.60
N GLU A 82 -6.77 15.07 -1.09
CA GLU A 82 -6.11 16.38 -1.02
C GLU A 82 -4.86 16.34 -1.89
N GLU A 83 -5.00 16.97 -3.06
CA GLU A 83 -3.92 17.30 -3.98
C GLU A 83 -3.08 18.42 -3.34
N GLU A 84 -1.83 18.15 -2.95
CA GLU A 84 -0.93 19.18 -2.45
C GLU A 84 0.32 19.33 -3.34
N LYS A 85 0.32 20.43 -4.12
CA LYS A 85 1.47 20.96 -4.84
C LYS A 85 2.29 21.84 -3.90
N GLY A 86 3.56 21.49 -3.72
CA GLY A 86 4.63 22.46 -3.43
C GLY A 86 4.80 22.92 -1.97
N ASP A 87 5.85 22.40 -1.33
CA ASP A 87 6.69 22.97 -0.27
C ASP A 87 6.05 23.83 0.86
N LYS A 88 6.02 23.20 2.06
CA LYS A 88 6.15 23.72 3.44
C LYS A 88 4.91 24.11 4.29
N PRO A 89 5.02 23.95 5.64
CA PRO A 89 4.04 23.21 6.44
C PRO A 89 3.22 24.10 7.37
N LYS A 90 2.03 23.61 7.76
CA LYS A 90 1.39 23.82 9.07
C LYS A 90 0.09 23.01 9.10
N ILE A 91 0.07 21.88 9.80
CA ILE A 91 -1.20 21.31 10.24
C ILE A 91 -1.07 20.99 11.73
N GLN A 92 -1.65 21.89 12.54
CA GLN A 92 -2.05 21.55 13.90
C GLN A 92 -3.26 20.62 13.78
N VAL A 93 -3.12 19.36 14.18
CA VAL A 93 -4.25 18.43 14.24
C VAL A 93 -4.63 18.27 15.70
N GLN A 94 -5.74 18.89 16.10
CA GLN A 94 -6.45 18.50 17.33
C GLN A 94 -7.34 17.31 16.97
N THR A 95 -6.98 16.13 17.47
CA THR A 95 -7.77 14.91 17.30
C THR A 95 -8.71 14.76 18.50
N GLU A 96 -10.00 15.03 18.34
CA GLU A 96 -11.00 14.57 19.30
C GLU A 96 -11.48 13.16 18.91
N VAL A 97 -11.23 12.19 19.79
CA VAL A 97 -11.71 10.81 19.65
C VAL A 97 -13.10 10.72 20.26
N LYS A 98 -14.13 10.42 19.46
CA LYS A 98 -15.46 10.01 19.97
C LYS A 98 -15.62 8.51 19.79
N ILE A 99 -15.65 7.80 20.92
CA ILE A 99 -15.99 6.38 20.99
C ILE A 99 -17.50 6.27 21.12
N SER A 100 -18.17 5.58 20.19
CA SER A 100 -19.57 5.16 20.33
C SER A 100 -19.61 3.66 20.53
N ASN A 101 -20.15 3.20 21.65
CA ASN A 101 -20.39 1.79 21.92
C ASN A 101 -21.69 1.35 21.23
N CYS A 102 -21.65 0.24 20.50
CA CYS A 102 -22.80 -0.63 20.29
C CYS A 102 -22.62 -1.87 21.18
#